data_AF-A0A0U4ZUJ6-F1
#
_entry.id   AF-A0A0U4ZUJ6-F1
#
_cell.length_a   1.000
_cell.length_b   1.000
_cell.length_c   1.000
_cell.angle_alpha   90.00
_cell.angle_beta   90.00
_cell.angle_gamma   90.00
#
_symmetry.space_group_name_H-M   'P 1'
#
loop_
_entity.id
_entity.type
_entity.pdbx_description
1 polymer ?
#
loop_
_entity_poly.entity_id
_entity_poly.type
_entity_poly.pdbx_seq_one_letter_code
_entity_poly.pdbx_strand_id
1 'polypeptide(L)' 'MRIVYLLFPFILLLAHGAAGSSRDLGKREQCYRQKGFCAFLKCPSLTIISGKCSRFHVCCKNIWG' A
#
# COMPACT_ATOMS: atom_id res chain seq x y z
N MET A 1 36.87 -3.25 -15.66
CA MET A 1 36.02 -4.32 -15.08
C MET A 1 35.57 -3.94 -13.66
N ARG A 2 34.64 -2.98 -13.50
CA ARG A 2 34.08 -2.56 -12.18
C ARG A 2 32.61 -2.09 -12.21
N ILE A 3 32.02 -1.94 -13.41
CA ILE A 3 30.66 -1.40 -13.60
C ILE A 3 29.57 -2.35 -13.07
N VAL A 4 29.81 -3.65 -13.07
CA VAL A 4 28.84 -4.66 -12.64
C VAL A 4 28.42 -4.48 -11.17
N TYR A 5 29.34 -4.02 -10.32
CA TYR A 5 29.09 -3.79 -8.89
C TYR A 5 28.23 -2.54 -8.60
N LEU A 6 28.09 -1.62 -9.56
CA LEU A 6 27.24 -0.43 -9.42
C LEU A 6 25.80 -0.68 -9.86
N LEU A 7 25.58 -1.63 -10.77
CA LEU A 7 24.24 -1.99 -11.25
C LEU A 7 23.42 -2.74 -10.19
N PHE A 8 24.08 -3.61 -9.42
CA PHE A 8 23.43 -4.41 -8.38
C PHE A 8 22.72 -3.58 -7.28
N PRO A 9 23.33 -2.55 -6.65
CA PRO A 9 22.65 -1.74 -5.66
C PRO A 9 21.49 -0.93 -6.24
N PHE A 10 21.57 -0.48 -7.49
CA PHE A 10 20.47 0.24 -8.15
C PHE A 10 19.22 -0.63 -8.33
N ILE A 11 19.39 -1.90 -8.70
CA ILE A 11 18.27 -2.85 -8.83
C ILE A 11 17.67 -3.19 -7.46
N LEU A 12 18.50 -3.35 -6.44
CA LEU A 12 18.02 -3.57 -5.07
C LEU A 12 17.29 -2.35 -4.49
N LEU A 13 17.69 -1.14 -4.87
CA LEU A 13 17.04 0.10 -4.45
C LEU A 13 15.69 0.28 -5.14
N LEU A 14 15.57 -0.12 -6.42
CA LEU A 14 14.29 -0.18 -7.13
C LEU A 14 13.36 -1.26 -6.56
N ALA A 15 13.90 -2.42 -6.18
CA ALA A 15 13.13 -3.48 -5.52
C ALA A 15 12.63 -3.04 -4.12
N HIS A 16 13.44 -2.31 -3.36
CA HIS A 16 13.00 -1.71 -2.09
C HIS A 16 12.11 -0.47 -2.27
N GLY A 17 12.26 0.29 -3.36
CA GLY A 17 11.40 1.42 -3.70
C GLY A 17 10.00 1.00 -4.16
N ALA A 18 9.89 -0.19 -4.79
CA ALA A 18 8.63 -0.84 -5.13
C ALA A 18 8.06 -1.66 -3.96
N ALA A 19 8.88 -2.03 -2.98
CA ALA A 19 8.45 -2.54 -1.69
C ALA A 19 7.87 -1.39 -0.85
N GLY A 20 6.71 -0.89 -1.28
CA GLY A 20 5.84 -0.06 -0.48
C GLY A 20 5.50 -0.80 0.81
N SER A 21 6.31 -0.52 1.83
CA SER A 21 5.99 -0.60 3.25
C SER A 21 5.40 -1.94 3.70
N SER A 22 6.21 -2.80 4.31
CA SER A 22 5.71 -3.89 5.16
C SER A 22 4.68 -3.42 6.22
N ARG A 23 4.73 -2.14 6.63
CA ARG A 23 3.71 -1.49 7.48
C ARG A 23 2.36 -1.25 6.79
N ASP A 24 2.37 -1.04 5.47
CA ASP A 24 1.15 -0.92 4.66
C ASP A 24 0.54 -2.29 4.39
N LEU A 25 1.34 -3.37 4.31
CA LEU A 25 0.84 -4.74 4.19
C LEU A 25 -0.05 -5.11 5.40
N GLY A 26 0.40 -4.84 6.63
CA GLY A 26 -0.38 -5.09 7.84
C GLY A 26 -1.68 -4.26 7.93
N LYS A 27 -1.64 -2.99 7.52
CA LYS A 27 -2.84 -2.13 7.45
C LYS A 27 -3.82 -2.57 6.36
N ARG A 28 -3.30 -3.03 5.23
CA ARG A 28 -4.08 -3.56 4.12
C ARG A 28 -4.81 -4.83 4.52
N GLU A 29 -4.12 -5.79 5.14
CA GLU A 29 -4.74 -7.01 5.66
C GLU A 29 -5.80 -6.72 6.72
N GLN A 30 -5.53 -5.78 7.64
CA GLN A 30 -6.50 -5.36 8.64
C GLN A 30 -7.75 -4.71 8.01
N CYS A 31 -7.57 -3.91 6.95
CA CYS A 31 -8.68 -3.33 6.19
C CYS A 31 -9.55 -4.42 5.54
N TYR A 32 -8.93 -5.41 4.90
CA TYR A 32 -9.66 -6.53 4.29
C TYR A 32 -10.37 -7.42 5.32
N ARG A 33 -9.75 -7.68 6.49
CA ARG A 33 -10.40 -8.42 7.60
C ARG A 33 -11.65 -7.71 8.12
N GLN A 34 -11.68 -6.38 8.04
CA GLN A 34 -12.85 -5.58 8.41
C GLN A 34 -13.90 -5.46 7.28
N LYS A 35 -13.82 -6.32 6.25
CA LYS A 35 -14.65 -6.26 5.02
C LYS A 35 -14.52 -4.91 4.29
N GLY A 36 -13.37 -4.25 4.43
CA GLY A 36 -13.01 -3.04 3.68
C GLY A 36 -12.09 -3.34 2.50
N PHE A 37 -11.80 -2.32 1.72
CA PHE A 37 -10.84 -2.37 0.60
C PHE A 37 -9.99 -1.10 0.55
N CYS A 38 -8.85 -1.17 -0.12
CA CYS A 38 -7.96 -0.03 -0.25
C CYS A 38 -8.25 0.73 -1.56
N ALA A 39 -8.65 1.99 -1.47
CA ALA A 39 -8.84 2.88 -2.61
C ALA A 39 -7.72 3.93 -2.70
N PHE A 40 -7.47 4.48 -3.88
CA PHE A 40 -6.45 5.50 -4.09
C PHE A 40 -7.00 6.89 -3.77
N LEU A 41 -6.39 7.58 -2.80
CA LEU A 41 -6.72 8.90 -2.22
C LEU A 41 -8.13 9.07 -1.63
N LYS A 42 -9.18 8.53 -2.26
CA LYS A 42 -10.58 8.75 -1.87
C LYS A 42 -11.40 7.47 -1.99
N CYS A 43 -12.40 7.36 -1.13
CA CYS A 43 -13.37 6.28 -1.16
C CYS A 43 -14.54 6.58 -2.12
N PRO A 44 -15.05 5.56 -2.84
CA PRO A 44 -16.24 5.72 -3.66
C PRO A 44 -17.50 6.01 -2.82
N SER A 45 -18.55 6.51 -3.47
CA SER A 45 -19.85 6.76 -2.84
C SER A 45 -20.37 5.49 -2.14
N LEU A 46 -20.98 5.65 -0.96
CA LEU A 46 -21.44 4.59 -0.04
C LEU A 46 -20.35 3.89 0.79
N THR A 47 -19.11 4.40 0.77
CA THR A 47 -18.03 3.92 1.63
C THR A 47 -17.38 5.04 2.42
N ILE A 48 -17.01 4.77 3.68
CA ILE A 48 -16.31 5.70 4.57
C ILE A 48 -14.84 5.33 4.73
N ILE A 49 -14.03 6.35 5.00
CA ILE A 49 -12.61 6.18 5.32
C ILE A 49 -12.51 5.62 6.75
N SER A 50 -12.13 4.35 6.86
CA SER A 50 -11.87 3.69 8.16
C SER A 50 -10.40 3.83 8.58
N GLY A 51 -9.50 4.11 7.63
CA GLY A 51 -8.08 4.25 7.91
C GLY A 51 -7.24 4.49 6.67
N LYS A 52 -5.93 4.25 6.76
CA LYS A 52 -4.98 4.35 5.64
C LYS A 52 -4.37 2.98 5.37
N CYS A 53 -4.36 2.56 4.10
CA CYS A 53 -3.65 1.35 3.67
C CYS A 53 -2.23 1.65 3.19
N SER A 54 -2.08 2.80 2.51
CA SER A 54 -0.93 3.39 1.81
C SER A 54 -0.41 4.70 2.42
N ARG A 55 0.65 5.28 1.85
CA ARG A 55 0.85 6.74 1.76
C ARG A 55 -0.22 7.39 0.89
N PHE A 56 -0.61 6.73 -0.20
CA PHE A 56 -1.60 7.22 -1.16
C PHE A 56 -2.90 6.41 -1.19
N HIS A 57 -2.97 5.27 -0.50
CA HIS A 57 -4.16 4.43 -0.45
C HIS A 57 -4.88 4.58 0.90
N VAL A 58 -6.18 4.76 0.88
CA VAL A 58 -7.05 4.83 2.07
C VAL A 58 -7.87 3.55 2.20
N CYS A 59 -8.15 3.14 3.43
CA CYS A 59 -9.03 2.02 3.71
C CYS A 59 -10.48 2.49 3.70
N CYS A 60 -11.26 1.95 2.78
CA CYS A 60 -12.67 2.23 2.57
C CYS A 60 -13.52 1.08 3.09
N LYS A 61 -14.54 1.38 3.89
CA LYS A 61 -15.49 0.41 4.44
C LYS A 61 -16.91 0.83 4.07
N ASN A 62 -17.77 -0.13 3.75
CA ASN A 62 -19.19 0.15 3.52
C ASN A 62 -19.83 0.75 4.78
N ILE A 63 -20.66 1.79 4.62
CA ILE A 63 -21.36 2.43 5.75
C ILE A 63 -22.46 1.55 6.37
N TRP A 64 -22.91 0.56 5.60
CA TRP A 64 -24.07 -0.29 5.89
C TRP A 64 -23.69 -1.71 6.36
N GLY A 65 -22.41 -1.92 6.68
CA GLY A 65 -21.84 -3.24 7.00
C GLY A 65 -21.52 -3.46 8.46
#